data_AF-A0A8T5EV59-F1
#
_entry.id   AF-A0A8T5EV59-F1
#
_cell.length_a   1.000
_cell.length_b   1.000
_cell.length_c   1.000
_cell.angle_alpha   90.00
_cell.angle_beta   90.00
_cell.angle_gamma   90.00
#
_symmetry.space_group_name_H-M   'P 1'
#
loop_
_entity.id
_entity.type
_entity.pdbx_description
1 polymer ?
#
loop_
_entity_poly.entity_id
_entity_poly.type
_entity_poly.pdbx_seq_one_letter_code
_entity_poly.pdbx_strand_id
1 'polypeptide(L)'
;MSLPNDLLELFTSEYDKLENLVNALNFDSELPVNEIVEVYYQITSLSSLITVVKSQLDKNNDAVSRAEKLISEKFNSAIHPKIMEHIETLISDITGNLQSANSEQKSNETIENEAKLYEKLREIMSTKEFVKQYDAGLSYD
;
A
#
# COMPACT_ATOMS: atom_id res chain seq x y z
N MET A 1 -16.51 -28.56 10.83
CA MET A 1 -16.94 -27.16 11.03
C MET A 1 -17.94 -26.82 9.92
N SER A 2 -18.75 -25.77 10.07
CA SER A 2 -19.71 -25.33 9.04
C SER A 2 -19.09 -24.23 8.18
N LEU A 3 -19.43 -24.18 6.88
CA LEU A 3 -18.95 -23.18 5.94
C LEU A 3 -19.01 -21.72 6.47
N PRO A 4 -20.07 -21.28 7.17
CA PRO A 4 -20.12 -19.93 7.74
C PRO A 4 -19.08 -19.66 8.85
N ASN A 5 -18.74 -20.69 9.65
CA ASN A 5 -17.71 -20.56 10.69
C ASN A 5 -16.30 -20.51 10.07
N ASP A 6 -16.03 -21.35 9.08
CA ASP A 6 -14.73 -21.38 8.40
C ASP A 6 -14.46 -20.05 7.67
N LEU A 7 -15.50 -19.45 7.07
CA LEU A 7 -15.42 -18.13 6.44
C LEU A 7 -15.16 -17.00 7.46
N LEU A 8 -15.80 -17.04 8.63
CA LEU A 8 -15.61 -16.04 9.68
C LEU A 8 -14.21 -16.12 10.30
N GLU A 9 -13.67 -17.32 10.49
CA GLU A 9 -12.29 -17.53 10.95
C GLU A 9 -11.27 -16.98 9.94
N LEU A 10 -11.45 -17.30 8.66
CA LEU A 10 -10.63 -16.73 7.59
C LEU A 10 -10.71 -15.19 7.58
N PHE A 11 -11.92 -14.64 7.66
CA PHE A 11 -12.15 -13.20 7.67
C PHE A 11 -11.43 -12.51 8.83
N THR A 12 -11.51 -13.09 10.03
CA THR A 12 -10.88 -12.55 11.23
C THR A 12 -9.35 -12.59 11.10
N SER A 13 -8.79 -13.68 10.57
CA SER A 13 -7.35 -13.80 10.30
C SER A 13 -6.85 -12.73 9.30
N GLU A 14 -7.60 -12.51 8.22
CA GLU A 14 -7.24 -11.49 7.22
C GLU A 14 -7.39 -10.07 7.74
N TYR A 15 -8.35 -9.82 8.64
CA TYR A 15 -8.49 -8.56 9.37
C TYR A 15 -7.28 -8.33 10.28
N ASP A 16 -6.90 -9.30 11.11
CA ASP A 16 -5.77 -9.17 12.04
C ASP A 16 -4.46 -8.92 11.30
N LYS A 17 -4.25 -9.58 10.15
CA LYS A 17 -3.10 -9.31 9.27
C LYS A 17 -3.07 -7.86 8.80
N LEU A 18 -4.19 -7.35 8.30
CA LEU A 18 -4.27 -5.97 7.84
C LEU A 18 -4.01 -4.98 8.99
N GLU A 19 -4.65 -5.21 10.14
CA GLU A 19 -4.51 -4.34 11.30
C GLU A 19 -3.04 -4.27 11.76
N ASN A 20 -2.36 -5.41 11.81
CA ASN A 20 -0.94 -5.47 12.16
C ASN A 20 -0.06 -4.73 11.16
N LEU A 21 -0.25 -4.95 9.86
CA LEU A 21 0.50 -4.24 8.81
C LEU A 21 0.31 -2.73 8.91
N VAL A 22 -0.94 -2.28 9.00
CA VAL A 22 -1.30 -0.86 9.11
C VAL A 22 -0.74 -0.22 10.38
N ASN A 23 -0.68 -0.95 11.49
CA ASN A 23 -0.07 -0.47 12.74
C ASN A 23 1.45 -0.42 12.70
N ALA A 24 2.09 -1.29 11.90
CA ALA A 24 3.53 -1.38 11.80
C ALA A 24 4.13 -0.32 10.86
N LEU A 25 3.33 0.27 9.96
CA LEU A 25 3.77 1.30 9.04
C LEU A 25 4.38 2.49 9.78
N ASN A 26 5.66 2.74 9.53
CA ASN A 26 6.39 3.87 10.05
C ASN A 26 6.82 4.81 8.92
N PHE A 27 6.28 6.04 8.95
CA PHE A 27 6.58 7.08 7.97
C PHE A 27 7.77 7.97 8.38
N ASP A 28 8.31 7.80 9.59
CA ASP A 28 9.50 8.52 10.06
C ASP A 28 10.80 7.93 9.48
N SER A 29 10.72 6.75 8.85
CA SER A 29 11.80 6.07 8.14
C SER A 29 11.45 5.84 6.67
N GLU A 30 12.44 5.50 5.85
CA GLU A 30 12.19 5.09 4.47
C GLU A 30 11.27 3.86 4.45
N LEU A 31 10.09 3.99 3.83
CA LEU A 31 9.10 2.92 3.74
C LEU A 31 9.42 2.08 2.49
N PRO A 32 9.79 0.80 2.63
CA PRO A 32 10.14 -0.03 1.49
C PRO A 32 8.95 -0.22 0.54
N VAL A 33 9.23 -0.24 -0.76
CA VAL A 33 8.21 -0.46 -1.81
C VAL A 33 7.42 -1.75 -1.59
N ASN A 34 8.07 -2.82 -1.13
CA ASN A 34 7.40 -4.09 -0.88
C ASN A 34 6.36 -4.00 0.26
N GLU A 35 6.63 -3.18 1.29
CA GLU A 35 5.67 -2.99 2.39
C GLU A 35 4.44 -2.19 1.93
N ILE A 36 4.66 -1.18 1.07
CA ILE A 36 3.56 -0.45 0.42
C ILE A 36 2.70 -1.44 -0.36
N VAL A 37 3.31 -2.22 -1.25
CA VAL A 37 2.60 -3.17 -2.11
C VAL A 37 1.82 -4.20 -1.28
N GLU A 38 2.42 -4.75 -0.22
CA GLU A 38 1.79 -5.74 0.66
C GLU A 38 0.52 -5.21 1.32
N VAL A 39 0.55 -3.99 1.85
CA VAL A 39 -0.62 -3.38 2.50
C VAL A 39 -1.80 -3.24 1.53
N TYR A 40 -1.57 -2.76 0.31
CA TYR A 40 -2.65 -2.60 -0.68
C TYR A 40 -3.21 -3.95 -1.16
N TYR A 41 -2.37 -4.97 -1.27
CA TYR A 41 -2.85 -6.34 -1.55
C TYR A 41 -3.74 -6.85 -0.41
N GLN A 42 -3.32 -6.68 0.83
CA GLN A 42 -4.08 -7.14 1.99
C GLN A 42 -5.44 -6.43 2.08
N ILE A 43 -5.49 -5.13 1.76
CA ILE A 43 -6.74 -4.36 1.73
C ILE A 43 -7.65 -4.89 0.64
N THR A 44 -7.13 -5.10 -0.57
CA THR A 44 -7.92 -5.63 -1.69
C THR A 44 -8.49 -7.02 -1.37
N SER A 45 -7.69 -7.86 -0.73
CA SER A 45 -8.10 -9.18 -0.23
C SER A 45 -9.23 -9.06 0.79
N LEU A 46 -9.06 -8.23 1.82
CA LEU A 46 -10.07 -8.06 2.87
C LEU A 46 -11.36 -7.42 2.34
N SER A 47 -11.28 -6.42 1.46
CA SER A 47 -12.45 -5.82 0.79
C SER A 47 -13.25 -6.85 -0.01
N SER A 48 -12.55 -7.75 -0.69
CA SER A 48 -13.20 -8.85 -1.42
C SER A 48 -13.90 -9.81 -0.46
N LEU A 49 -13.25 -10.15 0.66
CA LEU A 49 -13.84 -11.00 1.70
C LEU A 49 -15.04 -10.35 2.40
N ILE A 50 -15.02 -9.04 2.65
CA ILE A 50 -16.17 -8.29 3.18
C ILE A 50 -17.40 -8.53 2.31
N THR A 51 -17.24 -8.45 0.98
CA THR A 51 -18.31 -8.67 0.01
C THR A 51 -18.89 -10.09 0.11
N VAL A 52 -18.02 -11.10 0.20
CA VAL A 52 -18.43 -12.51 0.34
C VAL A 52 -19.14 -12.75 1.67
N VAL A 53 -18.57 -12.27 2.78
CA VAL A 53 -19.14 -12.39 4.13
C VAL A 53 -20.53 -11.77 4.21
N LYS A 54 -20.70 -10.54 3.72
CA LYS A 54 -22.01 -9.86 3.68
C LYS A 54 -23.08 -10.62 2.87
N SER A 55 -22.66 -11.42 1.88
CA SER A 55 -23.59 -12.20 1.05
C SER A 55 -24.02 -13.52 1.70
N GLN A 56 -23.22 -14.07 2.61
CA GLN A 56 -23.43 -15.38 3.22
C GLN A 56 -23.87 -15.32 4.69
N LEU A 57 -23.60 -14.21 5.37
CA LEU A 57 -23.91 -13.99 6.79
C LEU A 57 -24.86 -12.78 6.91
N ASP A 58 -25.65 -12.74 7.99
CA ASP A 58 -26.55 -11.61 8.26
C ASP A 58 -25.81 -10.27 8.16
N LYS A 59 -26.44 -9.29 7.51
CA LYS A 59 -25.83 -8.00 7.12
C LYS A 59 -25.31 -7.16 8.30
N ASN A 60 -25.69 -7.48 9.53
CA ASN A 60 -25.29 -6.79 10.75
C ASN A 60 -24.23 -7.60 11.52
N ASN A 61 -23.08 -7.83 10.89
CA ASN A 61 -21.96 -8.50 11.53
C ASN A 61 -20.92 -7.47 12.00
N ASP A 62 -20.71 -7.39 13.32
CA ASP A 62 -19.76 -6.46 13.95
C ASP A 62 -18.32 -6.60 13.42
N ALA A 63 -17.91 -7.79 12.95
CA ALA A 63 -16.61 -7.99 12.34
C ALA A 63 -16.48 -7.25 11.01
N VAL A 64 -17.53 -7.28 10.18
CA VAL A 64 -17.57 -6.55 8.91
C VAL A 64 -17.48 -5.05 9.15
N SER A 65 -18.29 -4.52 10.08
CA SER A 65 -18.27 -3.09 10.40
C SER A 65 -16.90 -2.63 10.93
N ARG A 66 -16.21 -3.46 11.72
CA ARG A 66 -14.83 -3.17 12.16
C ARG A 66 -13.84 -3.14 11.01
N ALA A 67 -13.93 -4.07 10.07
CA ALA A 67 -13.06 -4.11 8.89
C ALA A 67 -13.29 -2.90 7.98
N GLU A 68 -14.54 -2.54 7.72
CA GLU A 68 -14.88 -1.36 6.93
C GLU A 68 -14.36 -0.07 7.58
N LYS A 69 -14.47 0.04 8.90
CA LYS A 69 -13.93 1.18 9.66
C LYS A 69 -12.41 1.24 9.59
N LEU A 70 -11.72 0.10 9.71
CA LEU A 70 -10.27 0.01 9.56
C LEU A 70 -9.83 0.49 8.17
N ILE A 71 -10.52 0.05 7.11
CA ILE A 71 -10.18 0.44 5.74
C ILE A 71 -10.49 1.93 5.50
N SER A 72 -11.71 2.38 5.79
CA SER A 72 -12.15 3.75 5.47
C SER A 72 -11.50 4.82 6.35
N GLU A 73 -11.53 4.67 7.67
CA GLU A 73 -11.08 5.71 8.59
C GLU A 73 -9.57 5.67 8.80
N LYS A 74 -8.99 4.47 8.94
CA LYS A 74 -7.57 4.36 9.24
C LYS A 74 -6.73 4.29 7.98
N PHE A 75 -7.06 3.41 7.04
CA PHE A 75 -6.26 3.29 5.83
C PHE A 75 -6.51 4.44 4.84
N ASN A 76 -7.71 4.52 4.25
CA ASN A 76 -8.04 5.47 3.19
C ASN A 76 -7.85 6.91 3.63
N SER A 77 -8.31 7.25 4.84
CA SER A 77 -8.30 8.66 5.29
C SER A 77 -6.96 9.10 5.87
N ALA A 78 -6.19 8.20 6.52
CA ALA A 78 -5.00 8.60 7.28
C ALA A 78 -3.67 8.04 6.76
N ILE A 79 -3.66 6.87 6.13
CA ILE A 79 -2.43 6.18 5.71
C ILE A 79 -2.19 6.33 4.21
N HIS A 80 -3.23 6.11 3.39
CA HIS A 80 -3.13 6.23 1.93
C HIS A 80 -2.56 7.59 1.50
N PRO A 81 -3.01 8.75 2.03
CA PRO A 81 -2.43 10.05 1.67
C PRO A 81 -0.95 10.16 2.04
N LYS A 82 -0.53 9.59 3.17
CA LYS A 82 0.87 9.59 3.62
C LYS A 82 1.76 8.72 2.73
N ILE A 83 1.25 7.58 2.27
CA ILE A 83 1.97 6.74 1.29
C ILE A 83 2.14 7.51 -0.02
N MET A 84 1.09 8.20 -0.49
CA MET A 84 1.18 9.01 -1.70
C MET A 84 2.23 10.12 -1.56
N GLU A 85 2.19 10.87 -0.46
CA GLU A 85 3.17 11.92 -0.16
C GLU A 85 4.59 11.36 -0.11
N HIS A 86 4.80 10.24 0.60
CA HIS A 86 6.10 9.59 0.70
C HIS A 86 6.67 9.19 -0.67
N ILE A 87 5.85 8.58 -1.53
CA ILE A 87 6.23 8.23 -2.90
C ILE A 87 6.63 9.48 -3.70
N GLU A 88 5.89 10.58 -3.56
CA GLU A 88 6.20 11.84 -4.25
C GLU A 88 7.53 12.45 -3.77
N THR A 89 7.77 12.45 -2.46
CA THR A 89 9.04 12.88 -1.89
C THR A 89 10.21 12.04 -2.42
N LEU A 90 10.08 10.71 -2.40
CA LEU A 90 11.13 9.82 -2.91
C LEU A 90 11.43 10.04 -4.40
N ILE A 91 10.41 10.22 -5.23
CA ILE A 91 10.59 10.52 -6.67
C ILE A 91 11.33 11.84 -6.85
N SER A 92 10.94 12.87 -6.09
CA SER A 92 11.58 14.19 -6.13
C SER A 92 13.05 14.10 -5.74
N ASP A 93 13.36 13.41 -4.63
CA ASP A 93 14.72 13.26 -4.11
C ASP A 93 15.62 12.51 -5.09
N ILE A 94 15.16 11.39 -5.63
CA ILE A 94 15.93 10.61 -6.61
C ILE A 94 16.14 11.41 -7.89
N THR A 95 15.12 12.12 -8.37
CA THR A 95 15.23 12.96 -9.56
C THR A 95 16.20 14.12 -9.33
N GLY A 96 16.17 14.76 -8.17
CA GLY A 96 17.12 15.82 -7.80
C GLY A 96 18.56 15.32 -7.73
N ASN A 97 18.78 14.12 -7.19
CA ASN A 97 20.09 13.48 -7.15
C ASN A 97 20.63 13.16 -8.56
N LEU A 98 19.79 12.60 -9.43
CA LEU A 98 20.13 12.31 -10.83
C LEU A 98 20.47 13.58 -11.62
N GLN A 99 19.72 14.67 -11.40
CA GLN A 99 19.99 15.96 -12.05
C GLN A 99 21.32 16.57 -11.57
N SER A 100 21.63 16.44 -10.28
CA SER A 100 22.85 16.98 -9.68
C SER A 100 24.12 16.21 -10.07
N ALA A 101 23.99 14.92 -10.37
CA ALA A 101 25.10 14.05 -10.79
C ALA A 101 25.53 14.25 -12.25
N ASN A 102 24.77 15.04 -13.03
CA ASN A 102 24.97 15.19 -14.47
C ASN A 102 26.16 16.12 -14.82
N SER A 103 27.38 15.60 -14.69
CA SER A 103 28.62 16.26 -15.12
C SER A 103 29.12 15.71 -16.47
N GLU A 104 29.89 16.53 -17.20
CA GLU A 104 30.43 16.19 -18.54
C GLU A 104 31.48 15.06 -18.52
N GLN A 105 32.08 14.77 -17.38
CA GLN A 105 33.04 13.67 -17.18
C GLN A 105 32.60 12.79 -16.01
N LYS A 106 31.97 11.65 -16.31
CA LYS A 106 31.51 10.69 -15.31
C LYS A 106 32.55 9.59 -15.09
N SER A 107 32.83 9.26 -13.83
CA SER A 107 33.59 8.06 -13.47
C SER A 107 32.70 6.81 -13.63
N ASN A 108 33.31 5.63 -13.68
CA ASN A 108 32.57 4.36 -13.68
C ASN A 108 31.68 4.22 -12.43
N GLU A 109 32.15 4.71 -11.28
CA GLU A 109 31.38 4.71 -10.03
C GLU A 109 30.16 5.64 -10.10
N THR A 110 30.30 6.82 -10.71
CA THR A 110 29.17 7.74 -10.96
C THR A 110 28.13 7.09 -11.86
N ILE A 111 28.56 6.41 -12.93
CA ILE A 111 27.66 5.71 -13.87
C ILE A 111 26.91 4.57 -13.16
N GLU A 112 27.58 3.78 -12.33
CA GLU A 112 26.95 2.67 -11.59
C GLU A 112 25.92 3.20 -10.57
N ASN A 113 26.26 4.28 -9.85
CA ASN A 113 25.36 4.88 -8.88
C ASN A 113 24.12 5.51 -9.55
N GLU A 114 24.29 6.18 -10.69
CA GLU A 114 23.16 6.67 -11.48
C GLU A 114 22.26 5.53 -11.96
N ALA A 115 22.83 4.42 -12.44
CA ALA A 115 22.05 3.25 -12.86
C ALA A 115 21.19 2.68 -11.72
N LYS A 116 21.76 2.58 -10.51
CA LYS A 116 21.00 2.16 -9.30
C LYS A 116 19.86 3.14 -8.98
N LEU A 117 20.09 4.44 -9.11
CA LEU A 117 19.06 5.45 -8.89
C LEU A 117 17.94 5.38 -9.95
N TYR A 118 18.26 5.12 -11.21
CA TYR A 118 17.25 4.93 -12.26
C TYR A 118 16.40 3.67 -12.03
N GLU A 119 16.98 2.55 -11.61
CA GLU A 119 16.20 1.35 -11.26
C GLU A 119 15.28 1.63 -10.07
N LYS A 120 15.80 2.27 -9.01
CA LYS A 120 14.98 2.65 -7.85
C LYS A 120 13.84 3.61 -8.25
N LEU A 121 14.13 4.61 -9.10
CA LEU A 121 13.12 5.52 -9.63
C LEU A 121 12.02 4.77 -10.38
N ARG A 122 12.41 3.81 -11.24
CA ARG A 122 11.48 2.99 -12.00
C ARG A 122 10.55 2.18 -11.11
N GLU A 123 11.08 1.55 -10.06
CA GLU A 123 10.29 0.80 -9.08
C GLU A 123 9.28 1.70 -8.36
N ILE A 124 9.71 2.87 -7.89
CA ILE A 124 8.86 3.81 -7.15
C ILE A 124 7.79 4.41 -8.08
N MET A 125 8.13 4.74 -9.33
CA MET A 125 7.15 5.20 -10.32
C MET A 125 6.10 4.14 -10.64
N SER A 126 6.49 2.87 -10.77
CA SER A 126 5.55 1.75 -10.94
C SER A 126 4.63 1.62 -9.72
N THR A 127 5.18 1.79 -8.52
CA THR A 127 4.42 1.73 -7.26
C THR A 127 3.43 2.90 -7.16
N LYS A 128 3.83 4.10 -7.58
CA LYS A 128 2.95 5.27 -7.67
C LYS A 128 1.72 4.97 -8.53
N GLU A 129 1.92 4.36 -9.69
CA GLU A 129 0.82 4.03 -10.60
C GLU A 129 -0.13 3.00 -9.98
N PHE A 130 0.42 1.96 -9.37
CA PHE A 130 -0.37 0.96 -8.64
C PHE A 130 -1.21 1.59 -7.52
N VAL A 131 -0.62 2.47 -6.71
CA VAL A 131 -1.31 3.16 -5.62
C VAL A 131 -2.39 4.12 -6.14
N LYS A 132 -2.15 4.80 -7.27
CA LYS A 132 -3.15 5.67 -7.91
C LYS A 132 -4.37 4.92 -8.44
N GLN A 133 -4.17 3.70 -8.93
CA GLN A 133 -5.30 2.87 -9.38
C GLN A 133 -6.24 2.52 -8.22
N TYR A 134 -5.69 2.31 -7.03
CA TYR A 134 -6.50 2.15 -5.82
C TYR A 134 -7.30 3.41 -5.48
N ASP A 135 -6.65 4.58 -5.49
CA ASP A 135 -7.31 5.88 -5.24
C ASP A 135 -8.46 6.16 -6.23
N ALA A 136 -8.23 5.88 -7.52
CA ALA A 136 -9.26 5.97 -8.53
C ALA A 136 -10.44 5.03 -8.23
N GLY A 137 -10.18 3.83 -7.70
CA GLY A 137 -11.21 2.89 -7.25
C GLY A 137 -12.07 3.45 -6.10
N LEU A 138 -11.46 4.14 -5.13
CA LEU A 138 -12.19 4.77 -4.01
C LEU A 138 -13.20 5.82 -4.47
N SER A 139 -12.93 6.50 -5.59
CA SER A 139 -13.82 7.56 -6.11
C SER A 139 -15.16 7.05 -6.65
N TYR A 140 -15.32 5.73 -6.81
CA TYR A 140 -16.54 5.08 -7.31
C TYR A 140 -17.31 4.29 -6.23
N ASP A 141 -16.82 4.27 -4.99
CA ASP A 141 -17.52 3.76 -3.79
C ASP A 141 -18.27 4.88 -3.06
#